data_AF-A0A0Q7TVJ8-F1
#
_entry.id   AF-A0A0Q7TVJ8-F1
#
_cell.length_a   1.000
_cell.length_b   1.000
_cell.length_c   1.000
_cell.angle_alpha   90.00
_cell.angle_beta   90.00
_cell.angle_gamma   90.00
#
_symmetry.space_group_name_H-M   'P 1'
#
loop_
_entity.id
_entity.type
_entity.pdbx_description
1 polymer ?
#
loop_
_entity_poly.entity_id
_entity_poly.type
_entity_poly.pdbx_seq_one_letter_code
_entity_poly.pdbx_strand_id
1 'polypeptide(L)'
;MPLTELAWLALAAYAAHILEEFSLDWRNWARAVVGLPVEWSDFYVTNAVVVILGFARAELAPTFVLGPLAYAALMLINATFFHVWPFLRTRGRYSPGLTTAVLFFYPLGVAMFARAHAEGRLTLGTALSAFIAGALLMAFPVLLLKLKSQPYFRQT
;
A
#
# COMPACT_ATOMS: atom_id res chain seq x y z
N MET A 1 18.15 11.97 7.26
CA MET A 1 17.59 10.90 6.44
C MET A 1 17.05 11.48 5.13
N PRO A 2 17.77 11.32 4.02
CA PRO A 2 17.33 11.65 2.66
C PRO A 2 16.08 10.87 2.25
N LEU A 3 15.39 11.32 1.20
CA LEU A 3 14.22 10.62 0.66
C LEU A 3 14.52 9.16 0.29
N THR A 4 15.71 8.86 -0.22
CA THR A 4 16.14 7.50 -0.58
C THR A 4 16.16 6.56 0.63
N GLU A 5 16.69 7.00 1.77
CA GLU A 5 16.71 6.19 3.00
C GLU A 5 15.29 5.96 3.53
N LEU A 6 14.44 7.01 3.51
CA LEU A 6 13.02 6.86 3.85
C LEU A 6 12.30 5.90 2.90
N ALA A 7 12.67 5.88 1.62
CA ALA A 7 12.12 4.94 0.67
C ALA A 7 12.51 3.49 1.03
N TRP A 8 13.77 3.22 1.36
CA TRP A 8 14.17 1.89 1.85
C TRP A 8 13.44 1.48 3.12
N LEU A 9 13.27 2.38 4.09
CA LEU A 9 12.50 2.11 5.30
C LEU A 9 11.02 1.84 5.00
N ALA A 10 10.43 2.55 4.04
CA ALA A 10 9.06 2.31 3.61
C ALA A 10 8.88 0.91 2.98
N LEU A 11 9.90 0.39 2.27
CA LEU A 11 9.88 -1.01 1.80
C LEU A 11 9.94 -1.99 2.98
N ALA A 12 10.84 -1.78 3.93
CA ALA A 12 10.95 -2.62 5.12
C ALA A 12 9.65 -2.61 5.95
N ALA A 13 9.02 -1.44 6.09
CA ALA A 13 7.71 -1.28 6.73
C ALA A 13 6.61 -2.06 6.00
N TYR A 14 6.59 -2.04 4.67
CA TYR A 14 5.63 -2.82 3.89
C TYR A 14 5.86 -4.33 4.05
N ALA A 15 7.12 -4.77 4.10
CA ALA A 15 7.42 -6.18 4.38
C ALA A 15 6.94 -6.61 5.77
N ALA A 16 7.14 -5.78 6.80
CA ALA A 16 6.60 -6.02 8.14
C ALA A 16 5.06 -6.05 8.16
N HIS A 17 4.43 -5.17 7.38
CA HIS A 17 2.98 -5.13 7.22
C HIS A 17 2.42 -6.41 6.60
N ILE A 18 3.05 -6.89 5.52
CA ILE A 18 2.68 -8.16 4.87
C ILE A 18 2.80 -9.33 5.85
N LEU A 19 3.83 -9.35 6.68
CA LEU A 19 4.03 -10.38 7.70
C LEU A 19 2.92 -10.36 8.76
N GLU A 20 2.50 -9.17 9.21
CA GLU A 20 1.37 -9.02 10.14
C GLU A 20 0.07 -9.52 9.50
N GLU A 21 -0.24 -9.07 8.27
CA GLU A 21 -1.43 -9.48 7.53
C GLU A 21 -1.49 -11.00 7.34
N PHE A 22 -0.37 -11.62 6.95
CA PHE A 22 -0.29 -13.06 6.78
C PHE A 22 -0.49 -13.79 8.12
N SER A 23 0.24 -13.38 9.16
CA SER A 23 0.24 -14.05 10.46
C SER A 23 -1.11 -13.95 11.17
N LEU A 24 -1.86 -12.89 10.92
CA LEU A 24 -3.16 -12.61 11.54
C LEU A 24 -4.34 -12.87 10.60
N ASP A 25 -4.14 -13.67 9.55
CA ASP A 25 -5.17 -14.20 8.66
C ASP A 25 -6.02 -13.12 7.95
N TRP A 26 -5.33 -12.14 7.37
CA TRP A 26 -5.95 -11.09 6.55
C TRP A 26 -6.87 -11.65 5.47
N ARG A 27 -6.52 -12.77 4.84
CA ARG A 27 -7.34 -13.40 3.79
C ARG A 27 -8.78 -13.66 4.27
N ASN A 28 -8.94 -14.36 5.38
CA ASN A 28 -10.28 -14.69 5.87
C ASN A 28 -10.98 -13.47 6.45
N TRP A 29 -10.24 -12.56 7.07
CA TRP A 29 -10.79 -11.29 7.50
C TRP A 29 -11.35 -10.49 6.31
N ALA A 30 -10.60 -10.36 5.20
CA ALA A 30 -11.00 -9.62 4.01
C ALA A 30 -12.24 -10.23 3.34
N ARG A 31 -12.35 -11.57 3.31
CA ARG A 31 -13.58 -12.24 2.87
C ARG A 31 -14.76 -11.93 3.77
N ALA A 32 -14.57 -12.03 5.09
CA ALA A 32 -15.66 -11.89 6.06
C ALA A 32 -16.12 -10.45 6.29
N VAL A 33 -15.22 -9.48 6.16
CA VAL A 33 -15.48 -8.06 6.49
C VAL A 33 -15.64 -7.20 5.25
N VAL A 34 -14.78 -7.39 4.25
CA VAL A 34 -14.76 -6.55 3.03
C VAL A 34 -15.52 -7.23 1.88
N GLY A 35 -15.73 -8.54 1.95
CA GLY A 35 -16.43 -9.30 0.90
C GLY A 35 -15.58 -9.53 -0.35
N LEU A 36 -14.25 -9.39 -0.25
CA LEU A 36 -13.36 -9.63 -1.39
C LEU A 36 -13.11 -11.13 -1.57
N PRO A 37 -13.21 -11.69 -2.79
CA PRO A 37 -12.96 -13.10 -3.06
C PRO A 37 -11.45 -13.38 -3.18
N VAL A 38 -10.69 -13.01 -2.15
CA VAL A 38 -9.22 -13.13 -2.12
C VAL A 38 -8.78 -14.52 -1.71
N GLU A 39 -7.91 -15.15 -2.50
CA GLU A 39 -7.17 -16.37 -2.18
C GLU A 39 -5.75 -16.04 -1.72
N TRP A 40 -5.08 -17.01 -1.07
CA TRP A 40 -3.68 -16.82 -0.66
C TRP A 40 -2.75 -16.59 -1.85
N SER A 41 -3.02 -17.20 -3.01
CA SER A 41 -2.25 -16.94 -4.24
C SER A 41 -2.36 -15.48 -4.69
N ASP A 42 -3.55 -14.87 -4.59
CA ASP A 42 -3.74 -13.45 -4.92
C ASP A 42 -2.92 -12.56 -3.97
N PHE A 43 -2.94 -12.89 -2.68
CA PHE A 43 -2.17 -12.20 -1.65
C PHE A 43 -0.66 -12.27 -1.93
N TYR A 44 -0.12 -13.47 -2.18
CA TYR A 44 1.31 -13.63 -2.43
C TYR A 44 1.78 -12.91 -3.69
N VAL A 45 1.05 -13.05 -4.80
CA VAL A 45 1.42 -12.41 -6.07
C VAL A 45 1.36 -10.89 -5.95
N THR A 46 0.28 -10.36 -5.38
CA THR A 46 0.12 -8.90 -5.20
C THR A 46 1.23 -8.34 -4.33
N ASN A 47 1.52 -8.99 -3.20
CA ASN A 47 2.55 -8.51 -2.27
C ASN A 47 3.96 -8.67 -2.81
N ALA A 48 4.27 -9.71 -3.59
CA ALA A 48 5.54 -9.83 -4.29
C ALA A 48 5.76 -8.65 -5.26
N VAL A 49 4.72 -8.27 -6.00
CA VAL A 49 4.78 -7.08 -6.89
C VAL A 49 4.99 -5.80 -6.10
N VAL A 50 4.28 -5.62 -4.97
CA VAL A 50 4.45 -4.43 -4.11
C VAL A 50 5.87 -4.33 -3.52
N VAL A 51 6.47 -5.46 -3.15
CA VAL A 51 7.87 -5.52 -2.69
C VAL A 51 8.82 -5.11 -3.82
N ILE A 52 8.68 -5.69 -5.01
CA ILE A 52 9.52 -5.35 -6.18
C ILE A 52 9.38 -3.87 -6.55
N LEU A 53 8.16 -3.33 -6.55
CA LEU A 53 7.92 -1.90 -6.76
C LEU A 53 8.59 -1.05 -5.67
N GLY A 54 8.54 -1.51 -4.42
CA GLY A 54 9.19 -0.87 -3.27
C GLY A 54 10.71 -0.79 -3.42
N PHE A 55 11.35 -1.83 -3.95
CA PHE A 55 12.76 -1.84 -4.34
C PHE A 55 13.03 -0.85 -5.49
N ALA A 56 12.32 -1.00 -6.61
CA ALA A 56 12.55 -0.20 -7.82
C ALA A 56 12.43 1.30 -7.55
N ARG A 57 11.42 1.73 -6.79
CA ARG A 57 11.23 3.15 -6.44
C ARG A 57 12.26 3.66 -5.43
N ALA A 58 12.83 2.80 -4.59
CA ALA A 58 13.89 3.20 -3.66
C ALA A 58 15.19 3.46 -4.43
N GLU A 59 15.55 2.59 -5.37
CA GLU A 59 16.69 2.77 -6.29
C GLU A 59 16.54 4.05 -7.13
N LEU A 60 15.34 4.30 -7.64
CA LEU A 60 15.07 5.46 -8.49
C LEU A 60 14.83 6.77 -7.71
N ALA A 61 14.80 6.73 -6.37
CA ALA A 61 14.49 7.90 -5.54
C ALA A 61 15.36 9.15 -5.81
N PRO A 62 16.67 9.05 -6.12
CA PRO A 62 17.50 10.22 -6.42
C PRO A 62 17.05 10.98 -7.68
N THR A 63 16.57 10.28 -8.71
CA THR A 63 16.27 10.86 -10.03
C THR A 63 14.77 10.97 -10.33
N PHE A 64 13.93 10.18 -9.66
CA PHE A 64 12.50 10.10 -9.92
C PHE A 64 11.70 10.20 -8.61
N VAL A 65 11.39 11.44 -8.19
CA VAL A 65 10.68 11.73 -6.92
C VAL A 65 9.26 11.15 -6.87
N LEU A 66 8.60 11.03 -8.02
CA LEU A 66 7.22 10.54 -8.09
C LEU A 66 7.10 9.08 -7.64
N GLY A 67 8.10 8.24 -7.89
CA GLY A 67 8.08 6.83 -7.48
C GLY A 67 7.98 6.64 -5.95
N PRO A 68 8.93 7.18 -5.16
CA PRO A 68 8.86 7.21 -3.70
C PRO A 68 7.55 7.79 -3.18
N LEU A 69 7.09 8.91 -3.74
CA LEU A 69 5.88 9.58 -3.26
C LEU A 69 4.59 8.81 -3.61
N ALA A 70 4.54 8.14 -4.77
CA ALA A 70 3.42 7.26 -5.11
C ALA A 70 3.34 6.05 -4.16
N TYR A 71 4.49 5.50 -3.77
CA TYR A 71 4.56 4.43 -2.77
C TYR A 71 4.17 4.92 -1.37
N ALA A 72 4.59 6.13 -0.98
CA ALA A 72 4.15 6.77 0.25
C ALA A 72 2.63 7.01 0.24
N ALA A 73 2.07 7.50 -0.87
CA ALA A 73 0.64 7.67 -1.02
C ALA A 73 -0.11 6.34 -0.96
N LEU A 74 0.41 5.29 -1.58
CA LEU A 74 -0.13 3.92 -1.46
C LEU A 74 -0.21 3.48 0.01
N MET A 75 0.85 3.68 0.80
CA MET A 75 0.87 3.36 2.23
C MET A 75 -0.19 4.15 3.02
N LEU A 76 -0.31 5.45 2.77
CA LEU A 76 -1.31 6.31 3.43
C LEU A 76 -2.74 5.92 3.07
N ILE A 77 -3.00 5.62 1.79
CA ILE A 77 -4.29 5.12 1.29
C ILE A 77 -4.60 3.77 1.93
N ASN A 78 -3.64 2.85 1.96
CA ASN A 78 -3.79 1.53 2.57
C ASN A 78 -4.16 1.67 4.05
N ALA A 79 -3.33 2.37 4.83
CA ALA A 79 -3.56 2.59 6.26
C ALA A 79 -4.95 3.18 6.53
N THR A 80 -5.35 4.18 5.75
CA THR A 80 -6.62 4.89 5.95
C THR A 80 -7.82 4.04 5.56
N PHE A 81 -7.86 3.51 4.34
CA PHE A 81 -9.09 2.94 3.78
C PHE A 81 -9.22 1.43 3.95
N PHE A 82 -8.12 0.71 4.20
CA PHE A 82 -8.10 -0.75 4.30
C PHE A 82 -7.85 -1.26 5.73
N HIS A 83 -7.32 -0.43 6.62
CA HIS A 83 -7.13 -0.80 8.03
C HIS A 83 -7.90 0.07 9.00
N VAL A 84 -7.61 1.37 9.10
CA VAL A 84 -8.23 2.26 10.09
C VAL A 84 -9.73 2.39 9.83
N TRP A 85 -10.13 2.71 8.61
CA TRP A 85 -11.56 2.86 8.29
C TRP A 85 -12.36 1.57 8.54
N PRO A 86 -11.95 0.38 8.07
CA PRO A 86 -12.66 -0.85 8.40
C PRO A 86 -12.68 -1.17 9.89
N PHE A 87 -11.59 -0.93 10.63
CA PHE A 87 -11.56 -1.09 12.09
C PHE A 87 -12.63 -0.22 12.76
N LEU A 88 -12.71 1.07 12.40
CA LEU A 88 -13.71 1.98 12.93
C LEU A 88 -15.13 1.55 12.52
N ARG A 89 -15.34 1.21 11.24
CA ARG A 89 -16.64 0.79 10.70
C ARG A 89 -17.16 -0.51 11.35
N THR A 90 -16.26 -1.42 11.70
CA THR A 90 -16.59 -2.69 12.37
C THR A 90 -16.59 -2.57 13.90
N ARG A 91 -16.62 -1.35 14.43
CA ARG A 91 -16.68 -1.04 15.86
C ARG A 91 -15.54 -1.68 16.66
N GLY A 92 -14.33 -1.64 16.10
CA GLY A 92 -13.12 -2.10 16.76
C GLY A 92 -12.73 -3.55 16.47
N ARG A 93 -13.34 -4.23 15.50
CA ARG A 93 -12.83 -5.52 15.04
C ARG A 93 -11.46 -5.28 14.39
N TYR A 94 -10.42 -5.87 14.98
CA TYR A 94 -9.05 -5.72 14.52
C TYR A 94 -8.94 -6.08 13.03
N SER A 95 -8.34 -5.17 12.24
CA SER A 95 -7.98 -5.42 10.85
C SER A 95 -6.52 -5.89 10.83
N PRO A 96 -6.22 -7.13 10.40
CA PRO A 96 -4.84 -7.58 10.20
C PRO A 96 -4.07 -6.57 9.36
N GLY A 97 -2.90 -6.11 9.83
CA GLY A 97 -2.14 -5.02 9.22
C GLY A 97 -2.36 -3.65 9.87
N LEU A 98 -3.34 -3.50 10.77
CA LEU A 98 -3.64 -2.23 11.44
C LEU A 98 -2.47 -1.72 12.28
N THR A 99 -1.75 -2.59 12.99
CA THR A 99 -0.69 -2.16 13.91
C THR A 99 0.47 -1.55 13.12
N THR A 100 0.98 -2.28 12.13
CA THR A 100 2.04 -1.79 11.21
C THR A 100 1.57 -0.62 10.36
N ALA A 101 0.30 -0.55 9.96
CA ALA A 101 -0.22 0.61 9.24
C ALA A 101 -0.16 1.89 10.11
N VAL A 102 -0.59 1.81 11.37
CA VAL A 102 -0.58 2.96 12.28
C VAL A 102 0.85 3.34 12.68
N LEU A 103 1.69 2.35 13.03
CA LEU A 103 3.03 2.58 13.53
C LEU A 103 4.05 2.91 12.44
N PHE A 104 3.86 2.42 11.21
CA PHE A 104 4.83 2.59 10.13
C PHE A 104 4.29 3.35 8.93
N PHE A 105 3.10 3.02 8.42
CA PHE A 105 2.61 3.64 7.17
C PHE A 105 2.33 5.13 7.31
N TYR A 106 1.65 5.56 8.39
CA TYR A 106 1.44 7.00 8.60
C TYR A 106 2.75 7.76 8.84
N PRO A 107 3.63 7.38 9.79
CA PRO A 107 4.83 8.15 10.06
C PRO A 107 5.76 8.21 8.85
N LEU A 108 6.01 7.09 8.16
CA LEU A 108 6.90 7.07 7.01
C LEU A 108 6.28 7.76 5.79
N GLY A 109 5.00 7.54 5.51
CA GLY A 109 4.30 8.20 4.42
C GLY A 109 4.36 9.73 4.55
N VAL A 110 4.04 10.25 5.74
CA VAL A 110 4.12 11.69 6.03
C VAL A 110 5.57 12.19 5.98
N ALA A 111 6.51 11.47 6.58
CA ALA A 111 7.93 11.84 6.57
C ALA A 111 8.51 11.92 5.16
N MET A 112 8.10 11.04 4.25
CA MET A 112 8.53 11.07 2.85
C MET A 112 8.04 12.32 2.11
N PHE A 113 6.77 12.69 2.26
CA PHE A 113 6.25 13.93 1.69
C PHE A 113 6.93 15.16 2.31
N ALA A 114 7.09 15.19 3.64
CA ALA A 114 7.78 16.27 4.33
C ALA A 114 9.25 16.40 3.88
N ARG A 115 9.94 15.27 3.66
CA ARG A 115 11.32 15.26 3.16
C ARG A 115 11.41 15.75 1.72
N ALA A 116 10.53 15.29 0.83
CA ALA A 116 10.48 15.77 -0.55
C ALA A 116 10.20 17.28 -0.62
N HIS A 117 9.36 17.80 0.29
CA HIS A 117 9.14 19.23 0.42
C HIS A 117 10.40 19.98 0.88
N ALA A 118 11.05 19.50 1.94
CA ALA A 118 12.30 20.08 2.45
C ALA A 118 13.45 20.04 1.43
N GLU A 119 13.48 19.04 0.54
CA GLU A 119 14.43 18.93 -0.57
C GLU A 119 14.06 19.83 -1.77
N GLY A 120 12.93 20.57 -1.73
CA GLY A 120 12.46 21.39 -2.84
C GLY A 120 11.92 20.58 -4.04
N ARG A 121 11.63 19.29 -3.84
CA ARG A 121 11.21 18.34 -4.89
C ARG A 121 9.70 18.06 -4.89
N LEU A 122 8.95 18.67 -3.97
CA LEU A 122 7.48 18.53 -3.88
C LEU A 122 6.77 19.77 -4.41
N THR A 123 6.03 19.61 -5.49
CA THR A 123 5.04 20.58 -5.97
C THR A 123 3.63 20.05 -5.75
N LEU A 124 2.61 20.92 -5.87
CA LEU A 124 1.21 20.48 -5.84
C LEU A 124 0.92 19.44 -6.94
N GLY A 125 1.45 19.66 -8.15
CA GLY A 125 1.32 18.71 -9.26
C GLY A 125 1.92 17.34 -8.91
N THR A 126 3.14 17.34 -8.37
CA THR A 126 3.80 16.10 -7.94
C THR A 126 3.03 15.39 -6.83
N ALA A 127 2.49 16.13 -5.86
CA ALA A 127 1.67 15.57 -4.78
C ALA A 127 0.40 14.90 -5.31
N LEU A 128 -0.35 15.60 -6.19
CA LEU A 128 -1.56 15.06 -6.80
C LEU A 128 -1.25 13.83 -7.66
N SER A 129 -0.20 13.88 -8.49
CA SER A 129 0.23 12.73 -9.28
C SER A 129 0.62 11.54 -8.41
N ALA A 130 1.28 11.77 -7.27
CA ALA A 130 1.64 10.71 -6.34
C ALA A 130 0.41 10.04 -5.74
N PHE A 131 -0.60 10.82 -5.30
CA PHE A 131 -1.84 10.25 -4.78
C PHE A 131 -2.65 9.53 -5.85
N ILE A 132 -2.75 10.06 -7.07
CA ILE A 132 -3.40 9.38 -8.19
C ILE A 132 -2.70 8.05 -8.48
N ALA A 133 -1.37 8.06 -8.62
CA ALA A 133 -0.60 6.85 -8.87
C ALA A 133 -0.75 5.82 -7.73
N GLY A 134 -0.69 6.27 -6.46
CA GLY A 134 -0.92 5.42 -5.30
C GLY A 134 -2.33 4.81 -5.26
N ALA A 135 -3.36 5.59 -5.58
CA ALA A 135 -4.74 5.11 -5.67
C ALA A 135 -4.91 4.09 -6.81
N LEU A 136 -4.30 4.33 -7.97
CA LEU A 136 -4.32 3.38 -9.09
C LEU A 136 -3.61 2.07 -8.73
N LEU A 137 -2.44 2.15 -8.08
CA LEU A 137 -1.71 0.97 -7.59
C LEU A 137 -2.54 0.16 -6.58
N MET A 138 -3.27 0.82 -5.69
CA MET A 138 -4.18 0.16 -4.74
C MET A 138 -5.41 -0.44 -5.45
N ALA A 139 -6.01 0.30 -6.38
CA ALA A 139 -7.23 -0.13 -7.06
C ALA A 139 -6.98 -1.31 -8.01
N PHE A 140 -5.81 -1.39 -8.62
CA PHE A 140 -5.49 -2.41 -9.63
C PHE A 140 -5.74 -3.86 -9.17
N PRO A 141 -5.15 -4.37 -8.07
CA PRO A 141 -5.42 -5.73 -7.62
C PRO A 141 -6.89 -5.95 -7.24
N VAL A 142 -7.56 -4.94 -6.65
CA VAL A 142 -8.99 -5.01 -6.32
C VAL A 142 -9.85 -5.16 -7.58
N LEU A 143 -9.51 -4.43 -8.65
CA LEU A 143 -10.19 -4.55 -9.93
C LEU A 143 -9.95 -5.93 -10.56
N LEU A 144 -8.71 -6.45 -10.55
CA LEU A 144 -8.42 -7.78 -11.05
C LEU A 144 -9.19 -8.88 -10.31
N LEU A 145 -9.33 -8.77 -8.98
CA LEU A 145 -10.15 -9.67 -8.17
C LEU A 145 -11.63 -9.65 -8.57
N LYS A 146 -12.16 -8.48 -8.94
CA LYS A 146 -13.54 -8.33 -9.41
C LYS A 146 -13.72 -8.80 -10.85
N LEU A 147 -12.71 -8.64 -11.71
CA LEU A 147 -12.74 -9.07 -13.09
C LEU A 147 -12.62 -10.60 -13.21
N LYS A 148 -11.73 -11.23 -12.44
CA LYS A 148 -11.52 -12.69 -12.49
C LYS A 148 -12.77 -13.50 -12.15
N SER A 149 -13.73 -12.91 -11.42
CA SER A 149 -14.99 -13.58 -11.07
C SER A 149 -16.03 -13.53 -12.19
N GLN A 150 -15.86 -12.68 -13.21
CA GLN A 150 -16.79 -12.53 -14.33
C GLN A 150 -16.64 -13.69 -15.34
N PRO A 151 -17.74 -14.16 -15.97
CA PRO A 151 -17.70 -15.27 -16.92
C PRO A 151 -16.69 -15.09 -18.06
N TYR A 152 -16.58 -13.87 -18.60
CA TYR A 152 -15.67 -13.55 -19.72
C TYR A 152 -14.20 -13.89 -19.43
N PHE A 153 -13.76 -13.77 -18.17
CA PHE A 153 -12.35 -13.99 -17.81
C PHE A 153 -12.05 -15.41 -17.33
N ARG A 154 -13.06 -16.30 -17.24
CA ARG A 154 -12.86 -17.71 -16.86
C ARG A 154 -12.30 -18.47 -18.06
N GLN A 155 -11.09 -19.01 -17.92
CA GLN A 155 -10.36 -19.72 -18.99
C GLN A 155 -10.68 -21.23 -19.03
N THR A 156 -11.90 -21.61 -18.66
CA THR A 156 -12.38 -23.01 -18.57
C THR A 156 -13.47 -23.28 -19.59
#